data_AF-D7IC85-F1
#
_entry.id   AF-D7IC85-F1
#
_cell.length_a   1.000
_cell.length_b   1.000
_cell.length_c   1.000
_cell.angle_alpha   90.00
_cell.angle_beta   90.00
_cell.angle_gamma   90.00
#
_symmetry.space_group_name_H-M   'P 1'
#
loop_
_entity.id
_entity.type
_entity.pdbx_description
1 polymer ?
#
loop_
_entity_poly.entity_id
_entity_poly.type
_entity_poly.pdbx_seq_one_letter_code
_entity_poly.pdbx_strand_id
1 'polypeptide(L)'
;MSAGYETLIVTFSDPIKVLDNMFADADAWGTDSLKGWVEDYESTRFTQINGHTAVITSEYNMPCVKEWLTRCTAIADIKEF
;
A
#
# COMPACT_ATOMS: atom_id res chain seq x y z
N MET A 1 -13.47 8.44 -17.49
CA MET A 1 -12.80 8.16 -16.21
C MET A 1 -13.91 7.96 -15.20
N SER A 2 -14.02 6.76 -14.61
CA SER A 2 -15.01 6.54 -13.55
C SER A 2 -14.56 7.39 -12.36
N ALA A 3 -15.32 8.44 -12.04
CA ALA A 3 -15.04 9.32 -10.92
C ALA A 3 -15.42 8.63 -9.61
N GLY A 4 -14.56 7.72 -9.14
CA GLY A 4 -14.77 6.98 -7.90
C GLY A 4 -13.45 6.45 -7.36
N TYR A 5 -13.34 6.44 -6.04
CA TYR A 5 -12.23 5.78 -5.35
C TYR A 5 -12.31 4.27 -5.60
N GLU A 6 -11.22 3.69 -6.11
CA GLU A 6 -11.01 2.25 -6.15
C GLU A 6 -10.61 1.77 -4.75
N THR A 7 -11.03 0.55 -4.38
CA THR A 7 -10.67 -0.05 -3.09
C THR A 7 -9.94 -1.37 -3.29
N LEU A 8 -8.80 -1.51 -2.62
CA LEU A 8 -7.96 -2.70 -2.62
C LEU A 8 -7.77 -3.19 -1.19
N ILE A 9 -8.17 -4.43 -0.91
CA ILE A 9 -7.85 -5.10 0.35
C ILE A 9 -6.66 -6.01 0.09
N VAL A 10 -5.55 -5.75 0.77
CA VAL A 10 -4.30 -6.48 0.62
C VAL A 10 -4.00 -7.21 1.92
N THR A 11 -3.72 -8.50 1.82
CA THR A 11 -3.12 -9.29 2.91
C THR A 11 -1.69 -9.64 2.53
N PHE A 12 -0.74 -9.13 3.30
CA PHE A 12 0.69 -9.37 3.15
C PHE A 12 1.09 -10.68 3.80
N SER A 13 2.03 -11.40 3.18
CA SER A 13 2.61 -12.62 3.77
C SER A 13 3.42 -12.29 5.03
N ASP A 14 4.15 -11.18 5.00
CA ASP A 14 4.89 -10.65 6.15
C ASP A 14 4.08 -9.60 6.92
N PRO A 15 4.31 -9.44 8.23
CA PRO A 15 3.67 -8.36 8.98
C PRO A 15 4.04 -7.00 8.40
N ILE A 16 3.11 -6.04 8.39
CA ILE A 16 3.32 -4.68 7.88
C ILE A 16 4.51 -4.01 8.59
N LYS A 17 4.67 -4.22 9.90
CA LYS A 17 5.84 -3.76 10.66
C LYS A 17 7.19 -4.29 10.15
N VAL A 18 7.19 -5.44 9.47
CA VAL A 18 8.40 -6.02 8.85
C VAL A 18 8.63 -5.33 7.50
N LEU A 19 7.57 -5.06 6.75
CA LEU A 19 7.61 -4.33 5.48
C LEU A 19 8.08 -2.88 5.67
N ASP A 20 7.76 -2.24 6.80
CA ASP A 20 8.27 -0.90 7.13
C ASP A 20 9.81 -0.83 7.12
N ASN A 21 10.51 -1.94 7.38
CA ASN A 21 11.98 -1.97 7.31
C ASN A 21 12.54 -1.74 5.89
N MET A 22 11.72 -1.90 4.84
CA MET A 22 12.12 -1.55 3.47
C MET A 22 12.41 -0.05 3.33
N PHE A 23 11.77 0.76 4.19
CA PHE A 23 11.82 2.21 4.22
C PHE A 23 12.77 2.75 5.30
N ALA A 24 13.69 1.92 5.80
CA ALA A 24 14.60 2.31 6.89
C ALA A 24 15.51 3.50 6.54
N ASP A 25 15.80 3.73 5.25
CA ASP A 25 16.50 4.91 4.75
C ASP A 25 15.49 6.00 4.33
N ALA A 26 14.95 6.71 5.32
CA ALA A 26 13.90 7.70 5.10
C ALA A 26 14.34 8.87 4.21
N ASP A 27 15.64 9.20 4.14
CA ASP A 27 16.19 10.21 3.23
C ASP A 27 16.08 9.76 1.77
N ALA A 28 16.32 8.48 1.49
CA ALA A 28 16.19 7.92 0.15
C ALA A 28 14.73 7.73 -0.28
N TRP A 29 13.86 7.35 0.66
CA TRP A 29 12.46 7.01 0.37
C TRP A 29 11.46 8.17 0.58
N GLY A 30 11.84 9.22 1.30
CA GLY A 30 10.94 10.30 1.72
C GLY A 30 9.97 9.91 2.84
N THR A 31 10.00 8.65 3.29
CA THR A 31 9.14 8.10 4.33
C THR A 31 9.82 6.89 4.99
N ASP A 32 9.42 6.57 6.21
CA ASP A 32 9.93 5.46 7.03
C ASP A 32 8.96 4.27 7.11
N SER A 33 7.85 4.29 6.37
CA SER A 33 6.83 3.23 6.45
C SER A 33 6.16 2.93 5.10
N LEU A 34 5.63 1.70 4.98
CA LEU A 34 4.83 1.30 3.83
C LEU A 34 3.57 2.18 3.70
N LYS A 35 2.98 2.55 4.83
CA LYS A 35 1.84 3.48 4.86
C LYS A 35 2.22 4.82 4.24
N GLY A 36 3.32 5.42 4.68
CA GLY A 36 3.72 6.72 4.17
C GLY A 36 4.05 6.70 2.68
N TRP A 37 4.65 5.62 2.19
CA TRP A 37 4.89 5.43 0.74
C TRP A 37 3.59 5.36 -0.07
N VAL A 38 2.60 4.61 0.41
CA VAL A 38 1.30 4.51 -0.26
C VAL A 38 0.53 5.83 -0.19
N GLU A 39 0.59 6.54 0.93
CA GLU A 39 -0.09 7.82 1.13
C GLU A 39 0.61 9.02 0.45
N ASP A 40 1.82 8.85 -0.08
CA ASP A 40 2.50 9.87 -0.89
C ASP A 40 1.81 10.09 -2.25
N TYR A 41 1.14 9.05 -2.77
CA TYR A 41 0.31 9.20 -3.96
C TYR A 41 -0.92 10.07 -3.66
N GLU A 42 -1.15 11.08 -4.49
CA GLU A 42 -2.32 11.96 -4.38
C GLU A 42 -3.62 11.15 -4.32
N SER A 43 -4.53 11.59 -3.44
CA SER A 43 -5.83 10.95 -3.20
C SER A 43 -5.73 9.45 -2.89
N THR A 44 -4.65 9.01 -2.24
CA THR A 44 -4.45 7.61 -1.82
C THR A 44 -4.38 7.49 -0.30
N ARG A 45 -5.05 6.47 0.26
CA ARG A 45 -5.09 6.21 1.70
C ARG A 45 -4.78 4.76 2.01
N PHE A 46 -4.00 4.55 3.07
CA PHE A 46 -3.66 3.23 3.60
C PHE A 46 -4.20 3.10 5.02
N THR A 47 -5.19 2.21 5.20
CA THR A 47 -5.82 1.92 6.48
C THR A 47 -5.47 0.50 6.91
N GLN A 48 -4.52 0.39 7.84
CA GLN A 48 -4.15 -0.89 8.43
C GLN A 48 -5.31 -1.44 9.28
N ILE A 49 -5.77 -2.66 8.99
CA ILE A 49 -6.84 -3.34 9.72
C ILE A 49 -6.27 -4.24 10.81
N ASN A 50 -5.15 -4.90 10.51
CA ASN A 50 -4.43 -5.75 11.46
C ASN A 50 -2.93 -5.82 11.08
N GLY A 51 -2.17 -6.71 11.73
CA GLY A 51 -0.72 -6.82 11.49
C GLY A 51 -0.31 -7.17 10.05
N HIS A 52 -1.19 -7.76 9.24
CA HIS A 52 -0.91 -8.23 7.88
C HIS A 52 -1.87 -7.68 6.82
N THR A 53 -3.02 -7.13 7.20
CA THR A 53 -4.05 -6.69 6.27
C THR A 53 -4.22 -5.19 6.31
N ALA A 54 -4.31 -4.58 5.13
CA ALA A 54 -4.64 -3.18 4.95
C ALA A 54 -5.70 -2.99 3.87
N VAL A 55 -6.50 -1.94 4.03
CA VAL A 55 -7.38 -1.40 2.99
C VAL A 55 -6.71 -0.19 2.39
N ILE A 56 -6.58 -0.19 1.08
CA ILE A 56 -6.03 0.92 0.30
C ILE A 56 -7.16 1.49 -0.55
N THR A 57 -7.34 2.80 -0.51
CA THR A 57 -8.23 3.50 -1.44
C THR A 57 -7.43 4.47 -2.26
N SER A 58 -7.72 4.58 -3.56
CA SER A 58 -7.05 5.55 -4.44
C SER A 58 -8.01 6.03 -5.51
N GLU A 59 -7.97 7.32 -5.83
CA GLU A 59 -8.78 7.89 -6.91
C GLU A 59 -8.17 7.69 -8.30
N TYR A 60 -6.83 7.73 -8.40
CA TYR A 60 -6.13 7.73 -9.69
C TYR A 60 -4.97 6.73 -9.78
N ASN A 61 -4.43 6.30 -8.64
CA ASN A 61 -3.13 5.63 -8.58
C ASN A 61 -3.25 4.14 -8.24
N MET A 62 -4.46 3.57 -8.19
CA MET A 62 -4.64 2.17 -7.81
C MET A 62 -3.80 1.18 -8.65
N PRO A 63 -3.72 1.30 -9.99
CA PRO A 63 -2.89 0.39 -10.78
C PRO A 63 -1.41 0.49 -10.43
N CYS A 64 -0.90 1.71 -10.21
CA CYS A 64 0.50 1.95 -9.84
C CYS A 64 0.81 1.38 -8.45
N VAL A 65 -0.07 1.63 -7.48
CA VAL A 65 0.07 1.12 -6.11
C VAL A 65 0.05 -0.42 -6.12
N LYS A 66 -0.93 -1.03 -6.80
CA LYS A 66 -1.04 -2.49 -6.89
C LYS A 66 0.18 -3.12 -7.57
N GLU A 67 0.66 -2.53 -8.67
CA GLU A 67 1.85 -3.02 -9.37
C GLU A 67 3.08 -2.98 -8.45
N TRP A 68 3.30 -1.88 -7.74
CA TRP A 68 4.43 -1.76 -6.82
C TRP A 68 4.32 -2.78 -5.67
N LEU A 69 3.16 -2.90 -5.03
CA LEU A 69 2.96 -3.84 -3.92
C LEU A 69 3.23 -5.28 -4.34
N THR A 70 2.74 -5.70 -5.50
CA THR A 70 2.93 -7.07 -6.01
C THR A 70 4.37 -7.37 -6.44
N ARG A 71 5.14 -6.35 -6.82
CA ARG A 71 6.57 -6.51 -7.19
C ARG A 71 7.50 -6.45 -5.99
N CYS A 72 7.21 -5.60 -5.01
CA CYS A 72 8.13 -5.27 -3.92
C CYS A 72 7.80 -5.98 -2.61
N THR A 73 6.61 -6.55 -2.45
CA THR A 73 6.19 -7.25 -1.23
C THR A 73 5.63 -8.63 -1.55
N ALA A 74 5.78 -9.56 -0.61
CA ALA A 74 5.13 -10.87 -0.71
C ALA A 74 3.66 -10.74 -0.33
N ILE A 75 2.77 -10.99 -1.30
CA ILE A 75 1.32 -10.89 -1.15
C ILE A 75 0.73 -12.28 -0.90
N ALA A 76 -0.08 -12.41 0.14
CA ALA A 76 -0.86 -13.62 0.41
C ALA A 76 -2.23 -13.60 -0.29
N ASP A 77 -2.90 -12.44 -0.31
CA ASP A 77 -4.21 -12.26 -0.95
C ASP A 77 -4.44 -10.80 -1.36
N ILE A 78 -5.13 -10.59 -2.48
CA ILE A 78 -5.57 -9.28 -2.95
C ILE A 78 -7.04 -9.39 -3.39
N LYS A 79 -7.86 -8.43 -2.93
CA LYS A 79 -9.26 -8.26 -3.36
C LYS A 79 -9.51 -6.83 -3.84
N GLU A 80 -10.19 -6.70 -4.98
CA GLU A 80 -10.51 -5.44 -5.65
C GLU A 80 -12.03 -5.19 -5.61
N PHE A 81 -12.44 -3.93 -5.41
CA PHE A 81 -13.84 -3.51 -5.33
C PHE A 81 -14.08 -2.22 -6.10
#